data_AF-A0A9E5IX14-F1
#
_entry.id   AF-A0A9E5IX14-F1
#
_cell.length_a   1.000
_cell.length_b   1.000
_cell.length_c   1.000
_cell.angle_alpha   90.00
_cell.angle_beta   90.00
_cell.angle_gamma   90.00
#
_symmetry.space_group_name_H-M   'P 1'
#
loop_
_entity.id
_entity.type
_entity.pdbx_description
1 polymer ?
#
loop_
_entity_poly.entity_id
_entity_poly.type
_entity_poly.pdbx_seq_one_letter_code
_entity_poly.pdbx_strand_id
1 'polypeptide(L)'
;DNLSSYILFFSLLVYVHTMTSEKTLISGNGKDSDKPLVSLEAVNYVVTPIIVVVFVSAVYFVNTSGIKANFILIDALTSCSTGKFIDAEKQFKDTLDYATYDGQAETREQLLFCAGSAYRDQSLPLDVKKAWITDAMSAIEEQSKATPNDSRSLLLAGSFYKSLEQYDLAVPYLIRSIAAAPGKQQGMMLLGLIYLNSGQVDKGLDLFAQMHASLPDNKDLSVQYASALIFVGKEAEAEKLFGATSSVMTDDQIIRTYESKKMPEKVLAIYRIRAASAPDDVKVAILPGLFYLRNGDKESAIVEFRALKAKFPNYAKDLDTIIELVKAGKDPFAQQ
;
A
#
# COMPACT_ATOMS: atom_id res chain seq x y z
N ASP A 1 -15.09 -10.78 4.58
CA ASP A 1 -14.17 -11.63 3.80
C ASP A 1 -14.46 -13.13 3.90
N ASN A 2 -14.62 -13.70 5.09
CA ASN A 2 -14.82 -15.16 5.21
C ASN A 2 -16.26 -15.58 5.54
N LEU A 3 -17.26 -14.71 5.43
CA LEU A 3 -18.59 -14.99 5.95
C LEU A 3 -19.22 -16.23 5.29
N SER A 4 -19.15 -16.33 3.96
CA SER A 4 -19.69 -17.48 3.21
C SER A 4 -18.95 -18.78 3.53
N SER A 5 -17.62 -18.74 3.60
CA SER A 5 -16.78 -19.88 3.98
C SER A 5 -16.98 -20.29 5.44
N TYR A 6 -17.17 -19.32 6.34
CA TYR A 6 -17.48 -19.57 7.75
C TYR A 6 -18.89 -20.12 7.92
N ILE A 7 -19.90 -19.64 7.17
CA ILE A 7 -21.24 -20.22 7.21
C ILE A 7 -21.19 -21.70 6.83
N LEU A 8 -20.46 -22.07 5.77
CA LEU A 8 -20.31 -23.48 5.39
C LEU A 8 -19.53 -24.29 6.43
N PHE A 9 -18.42 -23.76 6.94
CA PHE A 9 -17.59 -24.42 7.95
C PHE A 9 -18.35 -24.62 9.27
N PHE A 10 -19.01 -23.58 9.79
CA PHE A 10 -19.80 -23.67 11.01
C PHE A 10 -21.08 -24.49 10.82
N SER A 11 -21.70 -24.48 9.62
CA SER A 11 -22.83 -25.39 9.34
C SER A 11 -22.39 -26.85 9.34
N LEU A 12 -21.21 -27.16 8.81
CA LEU A 12 -20.62 -28.48 8.88
C LEU A 12 -20.29 -28.88 10.34
N LEU A 13 -19.72 -27.98 11.13
CA LEU A 13 -19.44 -28.23 12.55
C LEU A 13 -20.72 -28.45 13.35
N VAL A 14 -21.77 -27.64 13.10
CA VAL A 14 -23.08 -27.82 13.73
C VAL A 14 -23.65 -29.19 13.36
N TYR A 15 -23.61 -29.59 12.08
CA TYR A 15 -24.08 -30.90 11.64
C TYR A 15 -23.30 -32.06 12.30
N VAL A 16 -21.97 -31.98 12.34
CA VAL A 16 -21.13 -32.99 13.01
C VAL A 16 -21.45 -33.03 14.51
N HIS A 17 -21.66 -31.88 15.14
CA HIS A 17 -22.01 -31.80 16.55
C HIS A 17 -23.41 -32.40 16.85
N THR A 18 -24.41 -32.13 16.01
CA THR A 18 -25.75 -32.75 16.17
C THR A 18 -25.74 -34.24 15.88
N MET A 19 -24.90 -34.72 14.97
CA MET A 19 -24.76 -36.16 14.69
C MET A 19 -24.00 -36.91 15.79
N THR A 20 -23.08 -36.25 16.52
CA THR A 20 -22.29 -36.86 17.59
C THR A 20 -22.92 -36.73 18.98
N SER A 21 -23.80 -35.74 19.17
CA SER A 21 -24.55 -35.56 20.42
C SER A 21 -25.79 -36.43 20.40
N GLU A 22 -25.64 -37.71 20.76
CA GLU A 22 -26.78 -38.61 21.01
C GLU A 22 -27.69 -38.02 22.09
N LYS A 23 -28.80 -37.38 21.67
CA LYS A 23 -30.17 -37.54 22.19
C LYS A 23 -31.13 -36.54 21.54
N THR A 24 -32.11 -37.10 20.83
CA THR A 24 -33.39 -36.47 20.40
C THR A 24 -33.25 -35.21 19.54
N LEU A 25 -33.34 -35.38 18.22
CA LEU A 25 -33.23 -34.25 17.29
C LEU A 25 -34.43 -33.29 17.30
N ILE A 26 -35.66 -33.69 17.68
CA ILE A 26 -36.77 -32.75 17.91
C ILE A 26 -37.78 -33.41 18.87
N SER A 27 -37.90 -32.90 20.11
CA SER A 27 -39.00 -33.25 21.01
C SER A 27 -40.11 -32.20 20.85
N GLY A 28 -41.29 -32.62 20.42
CA GLY A 28 -42.45 -31.74 20.35
C GLY A 28 -42.97 -31.43 21.75
N ASN A 29 -43.18 -30.14 22.07
CA ASN A 29 -43.86 -29.74 23.31
C ASN A 29 -45.33 -30.15 23.26
N GLY A 30 -45.65 -31.38 23.64
CA GLY A 30 -47.02 -31.91 23.73
C GLY A 30 -47.06 -33.27 24.43
N LYS A 31 -48.15 -33.57 25.13
CA LYS A 31 -48.34 -34.73 26.04
C LYS A 31 -48.27 -36.14 25.39
N ASP A 32 -47.79 -36.26 24.16
CA ASP A 32 -47.50 -37.50 23.41
C ASP A 32 -46.10 -37.44 22.78
N SER A 33 -45.08 -37.03 23.55
CA SER A 33 -43.75 -36.63 23.06
C SER A 33 -42.72 -37.75 22.89
N ASP A 34 -43.09 -39.03 22.93
CA ASP A 34 -42.12 -40.14 22.85
C ASP A 34 -41.82 -40.62 21.41
N LYS A 35 -42.44 -39.99 20.40
CA LYS A 35 -42.16 -40.32 18.99
C LYS A 35 -41.42 -39.17 18.32
N PRO A 36 -40.19 -39.40 17.82
CA PRO A 36 -39.47 -38.36 17.09
C PRO A 36 -40.26 -37.97 15.83
N LEU A 37 -40.29 -36.67 15.52
CA LEU A 37 -40.95 -36.11 14.32
C LEU A 37 -40.50 -36.77 13.01
N VAL A 38 -39.29 -37.31 12.97
CA VAL A 38 -38.72 -38.08 11.86
C VAL A 38 -37.99 -39.29 12.45
N SER A 39 -38.23 -40.49 11.91
CA SER A 39 -37.57 -41.71 12.39
C SER A 39 -36.06 -41.68 12.09
N LEU A 40 -35.26 -42.37 12.91
CA LEU A 40 -33.80 -42.46 12.71
C LEU A 40 -33.45 -43.06 11.33
N GLU A 41 -34.25 -44.02 10.85
CA GLU A 41 -34.12 -44.58 9.50
C GLU A 41 -34.39 -43.52 8.42
N ALA A 42 -35.45 -42.72 8.56
CA ALA A 42 -35.74 -41.64 7.63
C ALA A 42 -34.65 -40.56 7.64
N VAL A 43 -34.03 -40.28 8.80
CA VAL A 43 -32.87 -39.40 8.87
C VAL A 43 -31.70 -39.98 8.08
N ASN A 44 -31.32 -41.24 8.32
CA ASN A 44 -30.14 -41.84 7.69
C ASN A 44 -30.30 -42.09 6.19
N TYR A 45 -31.47 -42.53 5.74
CA TYR A 45 -31.69 -42.95 4.35
C TYR A 45 -32.37 -41.90 3.46
N VAL A 46 -32.98 -40.86 4.04
CA VAL A 46 -33.68 -39.82 3.26
C VAL A 46 -33.10 -38.44 3.54
N VAL A 47 -33.08 -38.00 4.81
CA VAL A 47 -32.66 -36.64 5.15
C VAL A 47 -31.17 -36.42 4.91
N THR A 48 -30.32 -37.33 5.40
CA THR A 48 -28.85 -37.23 5.27
C THR A 48 -28.40 -37.20 3.80
N PRO A 49 -28.84 -38.10 2.91
CA PRO A 49 -28.51 -38.00 1.48
C PRO A 49 -28.98 -36.71 0.83
N ILE A 50 -30.18 -36.21 1.17
CA ILE A 50 -30.67 -34.92 0.65
C ILE A 50 -29.76 -33.77 1.10
N ILE A 51 -29.39 -33.72 2.38
CA ILE A 51 -28.46 -32.71 2.91
C ILE A 51 -27.11 -32.78 2.19
N VAL A 52 -26.57 -33.98 1.96
CA VAL A 52 -25.30 -34.17 1.23
C VAL A 52 -25.43 -33.67 -0.21
N VAL A 53 -26.50 -34.01 -0.93
CA VAL A 53 -26.74 -33.54 -2.30
C VAL A 53 -26.89 -32.02 -2.35
N VAL A 54 -27.64 -31.43 -1.42
CA VAL A 54 -27.81 -29.98 -1.31
C VAL A 54 -26.47 -29.31 -1.00
N PHE A 55 -25.66 -29.87 -0.11
CA PHE A 55 -24.35 -29.36 0.24
C PHE A 55 -23.38 -29.41 -0.95
N VAL A 56 -23.28 -30.56 -1.63
CA VAL A 56 -22.44 -30.72 -2.83
C VAL A 56 -22.89 -29.77 -3.94
N SER A 57 -24.21 -29.65 -4.14
CA SER A 57 -24.78 -28.71 -5.10
C SER A 57 -24.48 -27.27 -4.74
N ALA A 58 -24.60 -26.88 -3.46
CA ALA A 58 -24.25 -25.54 -2.99
C ALA A 58 -22.75 -25.25 -3.19
N VAL A 59 -21.86 -26.17 -2.80
CA VAL A 59 -20.42 -26.01 -3.04
C VAL A 59 -20.12 -25.90 -4.54
N TYR A 60 -20.76 -26.74 -5.37
CA TYR A 60 -20.54 -26.72 -6.81
C TYR A 60 -21.07 -25.45 -7.47
N PHE A 61 -22.32 -25.06 -7.22
CA PHE A 61 -22.93 -23.93 -7.93
C PHE A 61 -22.56 -22.57 -7.32
N VAL A 62 -22.31 -22.49 -6.02
CA VAL A 62 -22.02 -21.21 -5.35
C VAL A 62 -20.52 -20.91 -5.31
N ASN A 63 -19.67 -21.91 -5.04
CA ASN A 63 -18.24 -21.66 -4.82
C ASN A 63 -17.37 -21.83 -6.07
N THR A 64 -17.80 -22.58 -7.10
CA THR A 64 -16.90 -22.83 -8.26
C THR A 64 -16.57 -21.56 -9.04
N SER A 65 -17.52 -20.62 -9.19
CA SER A 65 -17.26 -19.34 -9.87
C SER A 65 -16.22 -18.51 -9.10
N GLY A 66 -16.41 -18.35 -7.78
CA GLY A 66 -15.47 -17.61 -6.93
C GLY A 66 -14.08 -18.26 -6.87
N ILE A 67 -14.00 -19.59 -6.79
CA ILE A 67 -12.71 -20.31 -6.82
C ILE A 67 -11.99 -20.08 -8.15
N LYS A 68 -12.70 -20.17 -9.28
CA LYS A 68 -12.12 -19.88 -10.59
C LYS A 68 -11.62 -18.43 -10.68
N ALA A 69 -12.43 -17.47 -10.25
CA ALA A 69 -12.05 -16.07 -10.21
C ALA A 69 -10.75 -15.85 -9.41
N ASN A 70 -10.63 -16.48 -8.24
CA ASN A 70 -9.43 -16.39 -7.40
C ASN A 70 -8.18 -16.97 -8.07
N PHE A 71 -8.27 -18.12 -8.73
CA PHE A 71 -7.12 -18.68 -9.47
C PHE A 71 -6.70 -17.77 -10.63
N ILE A 72 -7.66 -17.26 -11.39
CA ILE A 72 -7.37 -16.33 -12.50
C ILE A 72 -6.77 -15.02 -11.96
N LEU A 73 -7.23 -14.53 -10.81
CA LEU A 73 -6.67 -13.34 -10.17
C LEU A 73 -5.21 -13.55 -9.75
N ILE A 74 -4.86 -14.72 -9.22
CA ILE A 74 -3.47 -15.06 -8.88
C ILE A 74 -2.61 -15.05 -10.15
N ASP A 75 -3.12 -15.60 -11.25
CA ASP A 75 -2.42 -15.56 -12.54
C ASP A 75 -2.26 -14.12 -13.04
N ALA A 76 -3.29 -13.29 -12.92
CA ALA A 76 -3.26 -11.87 -13.29
C ALA A 76 -2.18 -11.09 -12.51
N LEU A 77 -2.11 -11.30 -11.19
CA LEU A 77 -1.10 -10.68 -10.31
C LEU A 77 0.32 -11.16 -10.65
N THR A 78 0.46 -12.45 -10.97
CA THR A 78 1.74 -13.03 -11.38
C THR A 78 2.22 -12.46 -12.72
N SER A 79 1.33 -12.39 -13.71
CA SER A 79 1.61 -11.78 -15.01
C SER A 79 1.98 -10.29 -14.84
N CYS A 80 1.23 -9.56 -14.01
CA CYS A 80 1.49 -8.15 -13.74
C CYS A 80 2.87 -7.91 -13.10
N SER A 81 3.19 -8.67 -12.04
CA SER A 81 4.47 -8.53 -11.33
C SER A 81 5.68 -8.95 -12.16
N THR A 82 5.48 -9.79 -13.17
CA THR A 82 6.53 -10.22 -14.12
C THR A 82 6.58 -9.38 -15.40
N GLY A 83 5.81 -8.29 -15.49
CA GLY A 83 5.80 -7.37 -16.63
C GLY A 83 5.03 -7.88 -17.86
N LYS A 84 4.30 -9.00 -17.74
CA LYS A 84 3.44 -9.54 -18.80
C LYS A 84 2.09 -8.84 -18.80
N PHE A 85 2.09 -7.53 -19.07
CA PHE A 85 0.91 -6.68 -18.90
C PHE A 85 -0.24 -7.02 -19.86
N ILE A 86 0.02 -7.54 -21.05
CA ILE A 86 -1.06 -7.94 -21.98
C ILE A 86 -1.82 -9.17 -21.45
N ASP A 87 -1.08 -10.17 -20.94
CA ASP A 87 -1.68 -11.36 -20.33
C ASP A 87 -2.44 -10.99 -19.06
N ALA A 88 -1.84 -10.14 -18.22
CA ALA A 88 -2.45 -9.67 -16.98
C ALA A 88 -3.78 -8.95 -17.23
N GLU A 89 -3.83 -8.04 -18.23
CA GLU A 89 -5.05 -7.29 -18.56
C GLU A 89 -6.21 -8.24 -18.91
N LYS A 90 -5.93 -9.23 -19.76
CA LYS A 90 -6.92 -10.25 -20.12
C LYS A 90 -7.38 -11.04 -18.89
N GLN A 91 -6.44 -11.47 -18.05
CA GLN A 91 -6.75 -12.25 -16.85
C GLN A 91 -7.59 -11.44 -15.85
N PHE A 92 -7.34 -10.14 -15.68
CA PHE A 92 -8.20 -9.30 -14.84
C PHE A 92 -9.63 -9.20 -15.38
N LYS A 93 -9.80 -9.07 -16.70
CA LYS A 93 -11.12 -9.07 -17.35
C LYS A 93 -11.82 -10.40 -17.11
N ASP A 94 -11.13 -11.51 -17.35
CA ASP A 94 -11.64 -12.85 -17.09
C ASP A 94 -12.02 -13.01 -15.59
N THR A 95 -11.22 -12.51 -14.65
CA THR A 95 -11.57 -12.54 -13.21
C THR A 95 -12.87 -11.80 -12.94
N LEU A 96 -13.08 -10.60 -13.50
CA LEU A 96 -14.29 -9.81 -13.27
C LEU A 96 -15.56 -10.52 -13.78
N ASP A 97 -15.46 -11.33 -14.85
CA ASP A 97 -16.58 -12.12 -15.37
C ASP A 97 -17.01 -13.26 -14.43
N TYR A 98 -16.07 -13.84 -13.66
CA TYR A 98 -16.36 -14.93 -12.72
C TYR A 98 -16.52 -14.48 -11.26
N ALA A 99 -16.01 -13.30 -10.91
CA ALA A 99 -15.95 -12.84 -9.53
C ALA A 99 -17.35 -12.58 -8.96
N THR A 100 -17.58 -13.08 -7.75
CA THR A 100 -18.75 -12.70 -6.96
C THR A 100 -18.70 -11.20 -6.63
N TYR A 101 -19.84 -10.63 -6.22
CA TYR A 101 -19.94 -9.21 -5.88
C TYR A 101 -18.81 -8.74 -4.93
N ASP A 102 -18.48 -9.53 -3.91
CA ASP A 102 -17.42 -9.22 -2.96
C ASP A 102 -16.01 -9.30 -3.60
N GLY A 103 -15.77 -10.31 -4.45
CA GLY A 103 -14.47 -10.49 -5.13
C GLY A 103 -14.18 -9.47 -6.23
N GLN A 104 -15.22 -8.84 -6.78
CA GLN A 104 -15.05 -7.78 -7.78
C GLN A 104 -14.36 -6.54 -7.20
N ALA A 105 -14.61 -6.21 -5.93
CA ALA A 105 -13.97 -5.07 -5.29
C ALA A 105 -12.45 -5.26 -5.21
N GLU A 106 -11.98 -6.40 -4.69
CA GLU A 106 -10.55 -6.74 -4.64
C GLU A 106 -9.94 -6.75 -6.06
N THR A 107 -10.62 -7.40 -7.01
CA THR A 107 -10.14 -7.48 -8.40
C THR A 107 -9.93 -6.10 -9.01
N ARG A 108 -10.91 -5.19 -8.85
CA ARG A 108 -10.81 -3.80 -9.32
C ARG A 108 -9.66 -3.06 -8.64
N GLU A 109 -9.48 -3.20 -7.33
CA GLU A 109 -8.36 -2.58 -6.61
C GLU A 109 -7.00 -3.06 -7.17
N GLN A 110 -6.82 -4.36 -7.35
CA GLN A 110 -5.59 -4.95 -7.90
C GLN A 110 -5.34 -4.51 -9.35
N LEU A 111 -6.41 -4.41 -10.15
CA LEU A 111 -6.35 -3.88 -11.51
C LEU A 111 -5.80 -2.45 -11.52
N LEU A 112 -6.25 -1.57 -10.61
CA LEU A 112 -5.74 -0.19 -10.53
C LEU A 112 -4.23 -0.13 -10.23
N PHE A 113 -3.74 -0.98 -9.32
CA PHE A 113 -2.31 -1.06 -9.04
C PHE A 113 -1.53 -1.54 -10.26
N CYS A 114 -2.03 -2.55 -10.96
CA CYS A 114 -1.40 -3.06 -12.17
C CYS A 114 -1.41 -2.04 -13.31
N ALA A 115 -2.54 -1.37 -13.54
CA ALA A 115 -2.69 -0.32 -14.54
C ALA A 115 -1.69 0.82 -14.31
N GLY A 116 -1.46 1.22 -13.06
CA GLY A 116 -0.45 2.22 -12.73
C GLY A 116 0.97 1.77 -13.07
N SER A 117 1.28 0.49 -12.86
CA SER A 117 2.58 -0.09 -13.24
C SER A 117 2.74 -0.18 -14.76
N ALA A 118 1.71 -0.67 -15.48
CA ALA A 118 1.69 -0.73 -16.94
C ALA A 118 1.85 0.67 -17.56
N TYR A 119 1.18 1.69 -17.02
CA TYR A 119 1.29 3.07 -17.51
C TYR A 119 2.72 3.61 -17.45
N ARG A 120 3.44 3.33 -16.35
CA ARG A 120 4.82 3.76 -16.12
C ARG A 120 5.86 2.96 -16.91
N ASP A 121 5.53 1.76 -17.37
CA ASP A 121 6.45 0.93 -18.15
C ASP A 121 6.74 1.57 -19.51
N GLN A 122 8.00 1.92 -19.78
CA GLN A 122 8.37 2.62 -21.01
C GLN A 122 8.40 1.71 -22.25
N SER A 123 8.44 0.39 -22.06
CA SER A 123 8.49 -0.58 -23.15
C SER A 123 7.11 -0.86 -23.77
N LEU A 124 6.03 -0.55 -23.06
CA LEU A 124 4.68 -0.84 -23.54
C LEU A 124 4.22 0.12 -24.65
N PRO A 125 3.58 -0.42 -25.71
CA PRO A 125 2.90 0.38 -26.72
C PRO A 125 1.83 1.31 -26.14
N LEU A 126 1.60 2.45 -26.80
CA LEU A 126 0.66 3.47 -26.32
C LEU A 126 -0.79 2.97 -26.29
N ASP A 127 -1.19 2.13 -27.24
CA ASP A 127 -2.51 1.51 -27.29
C ASP A 127 -2.75 0.57 -26.11
N VAL A 128 -1.75 -0.22 -25.72
CA VAL A 128 -1.80 -1.07 -24.52
C VAL A 128 -1.94 -0.21 -23.27
N LYS A 129 -1.17 0.87 -23.15
CA LYS A 129 -1.31 1.81 -22.03
C LYS A 129 -2.71 2.42 -21.97
N LYS A 130 -3.26 2.83 -23.12
CA LYS A 130 -4.62 3.38 -23.20
C LYS A 130 -5.69 2.36 -22.79
N ALA A 131 -5.53 1.09 -23.17
CA ALA A 131 -6.43 0.02 -22.75
C ALA A 131 -6.45 -0.11 -21.23
N TRP A 132 -5.27 -0.22 -20.60
CA TRP A 132 -5.13 -0.25 -19.13
C TRP A 132 -5.77 0.95 -18.42
N ILE A 133 -5.57 2.17 -18.94
CA ILE A 133 -6.21 3.36 -18.36
C ILE A 133 -7.73 3.31 -18.52
N THR A 134 -8.22 2.83 -19.66
CA THR A 134 -9.66 2.69 -19.92
C THR A 134 -10.30 1.69 -18.96
N ASP A 135 -9.67 0.53 -18.79
CA ASP A 135 -10.14 -0.51 -17.87
C ASP A 135 -10.12 -0.02 -16.41
N ALA A 136 -9.06 0.69 -16.02
CA ALA A 136 -8.96 1.29 -14.69
C ALA A 136 -10.05 2.35 -14.43
N MET A 137 -10.37 3.19 -15.43
CA MET A 137 -11.46 4.15 -15.33
C MET A 137 -12.81 3.45 -15.17
N SER A 138 -13.07 2.38 -15.94
CA SER A 138 -14.29 1.57 -15.80
C SER A 138 -14.38 0.94 -14.41
N ALA A 139 -13.26 0.36 -13.93
CA ALA A 139 -13.18 -0.22 -12.59
C ALA A 139 -13.46 0.80 -11.49
N ILE A 140 -12.91 2.02 -11.57
CA ILE A 140 -13.19 3.10 -10.62
C ILE A 140 -14.68 3.47 -10.63
N GLU A 141 -15.28 3.60 -11.82
CA GLU A 141 -16.68 3.98 -11.96
C GLU A 141 -17.61 2.91 -11.37
N GLU A 142 -17.39 1.64 -11.72
CA GLU A 142 -18.17 0.51 -11.19
C GLU A 142 -18.02 0.38 -9.68
N GLN A 143 -16.78 0.46 -9.16
CA GLN A 143 -16.54 0.40 -7.72
C GLN A 143 -17.21 1.56 -7.00
N SER A 144 -17.13 2.78 -7.55
CA SER A 144 -17.76 3.97 -6.96
C SER A 144 -19.29 3.93 -7.01
N LYS A 145 -19.90 3.16 -7.91
CA LYS A 145 -21.34 2.89 -7.92
C LYS A 145 -21.72 1.83 -6.89
N ALA A 146 -20.92 0.77 -6.75
CA ALA A 146 -21.14 -0.30 -5.79
C ALA A 146 -20.98 0.17 -4.34
N THR A 147 -19.99 1.02 -4.07
CA THR A 147 -19.66 1.51 -2.73
C THR A 147 -19.46 3.04 -2.70
N PRO A 148 -20.52 3.84 -2.90
CA PRO A 148 -20.42 5.28 -3.15
C PRO A 148 -19.82 6.10 -2.00
N ASN A 149 -19.84 5.57 -0.77
CA ASN A 149 -19.29 6.21 0.43
C ASN A 149 -18.15 5.40 1.07
N ASP A 150 -17.58 4.40 0.37
CA ASP A 150 -16.40 3.72 0.90
C ASP A 150 -15.17 4.61 0.72
N SER A 151 -14.71 5.19 1.83
CA SER A 151 -13.55 6.08 1.87
C SER A 151 -12.30 5.43 1.26
N ARG A 152 -12.11 4.11 1.42
CA ARG A 152 -10.96 3.38 0.86
C ARG A 152 -11.00 3.34 -0.67
N SER A 153 -12.10 2.90 -1.26
CA SER A 153 -12.29 2.86 -2.72
C SER A 153 -12.13 4.25 -3.34
N LEU A 154 -12.72 5.28 -2.70
CA LEU A 154 -12.59 6.67 -3.14
C LEU A 154 -11.15 7.19 -3.06
N LEU A 155 -10.42 6.82 -2.00
CA LEU A 155 -9.00 7.17 -1.84
C LEU A 155 -8.15 6.52 -2.93
N LEU A 156 -8.41 5.25 -3.27
CA LEU A 156 -7.71 4.53 -4.33
C LEU A 156 -7.96 5.17 -5.70
N ALA A 157 -9.19 5.54 -6.02
CA ALA A 157 -9.52 6.27 -7.24
C ALA A 157 -8.76 7.60 -7.34
N GLY A 158 -8.80 8.40 -6.27
CA GLY A 158 -8.07 9.66 -6.18
C GLY A 158 -6.55 9.49 -6.32
N SER A 159 -5.99 8.47 -5.68
CA SER A 159 -4.56 8.12 -5.77
C SER A 159 -4.16 7.69 -7.19
N PHE A 160 -4.99 6.87 -7.84
CA PHE A 160 -4.77 6.41 -9.21
C PHE A 160 -4.72 7.60 -10.17
N TYR A 161 -5.74 8.46 -10.18
CA TYR A 161 -5.75 9.66 -11.03
C TYR A 161 -4.62 10.63 -10.71
N LYS A 162 -4.24 10.79 -9.43
CA LYS A 162 -3.05 11.57 -9.05
C LYS A 162 -1.79 11.02 -9.72
N SER A 163 -1.63 9.70 -9.74
CA SER A 163 -0.44 9.05 -10.32
C SER A 163 -0.33 9.25 -11.84
N LEU A 164 -1.46 9.56 -12.50
CA LEU A 164 -1.54 9.92 -13.92
C LEU A 164 -1.49 11.44 -14.15
N GLU A 165 -1.27 12.21 -13.09
CA GLU A 165 -1.33 13.68 -13.08
C GLU A 165 -2.69 14.27 -13.54
N GLN A 166 -3.76 13.45 -13.54
CA GLN A 166 -5.13 13.86 -13.85
C GLN A 166 -5.80 14.43 -12.59
N TYR A 167 -5.35 15.61 -12.18
CA TYR A 167 -5.76 16.22 -10.90
C TYR A 167 -7.25 16.61 -10.87
N ASP A 168 -7.80 17.02 -12.00
CA ASP A 168 -9.21 17.33 -12.19
C ASP A 168 -10.11 16.11 -11.90
N LEU A 169 -9.68 14.91 -12.31
CA LEU A 169 -10.36 13.66 -12.01
C LEU A 169 -10.12 13.21 -10.56
N ALA A 170 -8.91 13.41 -10.02
CA ALA A 170 -8.54 12.95 -8.68
C ALA A 170 -9.26 13.69 -7.53
N VAL A 171 -9.34 15.02 -7.61
CA VAL A 171 -9.88 15.90 -6.56
C VAL A 171 -11.29 15.51 -6.08
N PRO A 172 -12.30 15.29 -6.96
CA PRO A 172 -13.65 14.97 -6.49
C PRO A 172 -13.71 13.65 -5.71
N TYR A 173 -12.92 12.64 -6.08
CA TYR A 173 -12.84 11.38 -5.33
C TYR A 173 -12.20 11.57 -3.95
N LEU A 174 -11.13 12.37 -3.85
CA LEU A 174 -10.47 12.65 -2.57
C LEU A 174 -11.34 13.48 -1.63
N ILE A 175 -12.08 14.46 -2.14
CA ILE A 175 -13.05 15.23 -1.33
C ILE A 175 -14.12 14.29 -0.75
N ARG A 176 -14.69 13.40 -1.57
CA ARG A 176 -15.66 12.40 -1.10
C ARG A 176 -15.03 11.42 -0.11
N SER A 177 -13.78 11.00 -0.33
CA SER A 177 -13.04 10.11 0.58
C SER A 177 -12.84 10.74 1.97
N ILE A 178 -12.47 12.02 2.02
CA ILE A 178 -12.33 12.80 3.26
C ILE A 178 -13.69 12.94 3.95
N ALA A 179 -14.76 13.26 3.20
CA ALA A 179 -16.11 13.38 3.77
C ALA A 179 -16.62 12.04 4.37
N ALA A 180 -16.30 10.92 3.73
CA ALA A 180 -16.67 9.59 4.20
C ALA A 180 -15.88 9.13 5.45
N ALA A 181 -14.66 9.64 5.66
CA ALA A 181 -13.87 9.36 6.84
C ALA A 181 -13.01 10.56 7.28
N PRO A 182 -13.59 11.58 7.94
CA PRO A 182 -12.91 12.84 8.24
C PRO A 182 -11.67 12.72 9.15
N GLY A 183 -11.57 11.64 9.93
CA GLY A 183 -10.40 11.38 10.79
C GLY A 183 -9.22 10.71 10.08
N LYS A 184 -9.35 10.34 8.79
CA LYS A 184 -8.29 9.67 8.02
C LYS A 184 -7.47 10.70 7.24
N GLN A 185 -6.23 10.90 7.71
CA GLN A 185 -5.31 11.91 7.17
C GLN A 185 -4.86 11.63 5.72
N GLN A 186 -4.97 10.39 5.23
CA GLN A 186 -4.46 10.00 3.91
C GLN A 186 -5.14 10.76 2.76
N GLY A 187 -6.46 10.98 2.85
CA GLY A 187 -7.19 11.74 1.84
C GLY A 187 -6.75 13.21 1.78
N MET A 188 -6.61 13.83 2.96
CA MET A 188 -6.11 15.21 3.09
C MET A 188 -4.68 15.34 2.57
N MET A 189 -3.81 14.37 2.87
CA MET A 189 -2.44 14.33 2.37
C MET A 189 -2.39 14.31 0.84
N LEU A 190 -3.14 13.39 0.19
CA LEU A 190 -3.13 13.30 -1.27
C LEU A 190 -3.72 14.55 -1.93
N LEU A 191 -4.79 15.10 -1.36
CA LEU A 191 -5.40 16.33 -1.86
C LEU A 191 -4.47 17.54 -1.68
N GLY A 192 -3.79 17.63 -0.54
CA GLY A 192 -2.77 18.63 -0.27
C GLY A 192 -1.63 18.59 -1.29
N LEU A 193 -1.09 17.39 -1.56
CA LEU A 193 -0.07 17.20 -2.60
C LEU A 193 -0.55 17.62 -4.00
N ILE A 194 -1.80 17.30 -4.36
CA ILE A 194 -2.39 17.74 -5.64
C ILE A 194 -2.46 19.27 -5.71
N TYR A 195 -2.91 19.92 -4.63
CA TYR A 195 -2.97 21.38 -4.60
C TYR A 195 -1.58 22.02 -4.71
N LEU A 196 -0.56 21.48 -4.03
CA LEU A 196 0.81 21.97 -4.18
C LEU A 196 1.32 21.79 -5.62
N ASN A 197 1.14 20.61 -6.22
CA ASN A 197 1.61 20.32 -7.58
C ASN A 197 0.87 21.10 -8.67
N SER A 198 -0.41 21.45 -8.43
CA SER A 198 -1.21 22.28 -9.34
C SER A 198 -1.06 23.79 -9.11
N GLY A 199 -0.13 24.20 -8.24
CA GLY A 199 0.14 25.62 -7.94
C GLY A 199 -0.86 26.28 -6.99
N GLN A 200 -1.84 25.54 -6.46
CA GLN A 200 -2.77 25.99 -5.42
C GLN A 200 -2.11 25.90 -4.02
N VAL A 201 -0.97 26.59 -3.87
CA VAL A 201 -0.08 26.53 -2.70
C VAL A 201 -0.85 26.70 -1.39
N ASP A 202 -1.68 27.73 -1.29
CA ASP A 202 -2.37 28.07 -0.04
C ASP A 202 -3.33 26.95 0.41
N LYS A 203 -4.11 26.38 -0.52
CA LYS A 203 -5.02 25.26 -0.21
C LYS A 203 -4.25 24.00 0.21
N GLY A 204 -3.11 23.75 -0.44
CA GLY A 204 -2.26 22.61 -0.09
C GLY A 204 -1.68 22.74 1.31
N LEU A 205 -1.07 23.89 1.61
CA LEU A 205 -0.51 24.16 2.94
C LEU A 205 -1.57 24.18 4.03
N ASP A 206 -2.76 24.71 3.77
CA ASP A 206 -3.87 24.70 4.72
C ASP A 206 -4.26 23.26 5.12
N LEU A 207 -4.33 22.33 4.15
CA LEU A 207 -4.58 20.92 4.45
C LEU A 207 -3.47 20.32 5.33
N PHE A 208 -2.19 20.53 5.01
CA PHE A 208 -1.09 20.02 5.84
C PHE A 208 -1.07 20.64 7.24
N ALA A 209 -1.40 21.93 7.36
CA ALA A 209 -1.52 22.61 8.64
C ALA A 209 -2.67 22.03 9.48
N GLN A 210 -3.84 21.78 8.87
CA GLN A 210 -4.97 21.10 9.53
C GLN A 210 -4.60 19.69 9.99
N MET A 211 -3.91 18.92 9.13
CA MET A 211 -3.43 17.58 9.50
C MET A 211 -2.52 17.64 10.73
N HIS A 212 -1.51 18.51 10.73
CA HIS A 212 -0.62 18.70 11.88
C HIS A 212 -1.37 19.17 13.13
N ALA A 213 -2.28 20.15 13.01
CA ALA A 213 -3.07 20.66 14.12
C ALA A 213 -4.01 19.60 14.74
N SER A 214 -4.44 18.59 13.97
CA SER A 214 -5.27 17.51 14.49
C SER A 214 -4.54 16.59 15.46
N LEU A 215 -3.21 16.42 15.30
CA LEU A 215 -2.34 15.66 16.19
C LEU A 215 -0.97 16.35 16.28
N PRO A 216 -0.84 17.44 17.07
CA PRO A 216 0.37 18.28 17.08
C PRO A 216 1.65 17.55 17.51
N ASP A 217 1.51 16.53 18.36
CA ASP A 217 2.63 15.73 18.85
C ASP A 217 2.99 14.56 17.91
N ASN A 218 2.24 14.36 16.82
CA ASN A 218 2.53 13.32 15.85
C ASN A 218 3.68 13.75 14.93
N LYS A 219 4.86 13.14 15.14
CA LYS A 219 6.08 13.39 14.35
C LYS A 219 5.83 13.31 12.84
N ASP A 220 5.10 12.29 12.37
CA ASP A 220 4.93 12.06 10.94
C ASP A 220 4.12 13.17 10.28
N LEU A 221 3.13 13.73 10.97
CA LEU A 221 2.36 14.87 10.46
C LEU A 221 3.19 16.16 10.47
N SER A 222 4.03 16.36 11.48
CA SER A 222 5.01 17.46 11.51
C SER A 222 6.00 17.37 10.36
N VAL A 223 6.51 16.16 10.07
CA VAL A 223 7.40 15.90 8.91
C VAL A 223 6.69 16.21 7.60
N GLN A 224 5.44 15.76 7.43
CA GLN A 224 4.66 16.03 6.21
C GLN A 224 4.42 17.52 6.00
N TYR A 225 4.06 18.27 7.05
CA TYR A 225 3.84 19.70 6.95
C TYR A 225 5.15 20.48 6.70
N ALA A 226 6.23 20.13 7.41
CA ALA A 226 7.55 20.70 7.17
C ALA A 226 8.05 20.44 5.73
N SER A 227 7.89 19.21 5.22
CA SER A 227 8.19 18.87 3.83
C SER A 227 7.37 19.70 2.84
N ALA A 228 6.08 19.90 3.08
CA ALA A 228 5.23 20.74 2.24
C ALA A 228 5.73 22.20 2.22
N LEU A 229 6.11 22.76 3.37
CA LEU A 229 6.66 24.10 3.50
C LEU A 229 8.00 24.24 2.75
N ILE A 230 8.93 23.29 2.92
CA ILE A 230 10.21 23.26 2.20
C ILE A 230 9.98 23.18 0.69
N PHE A 231 9.06 22.32 0.25
CA PHE A 231 8.76 22.11 -1.17
C PHE A 231 8.38 23.42 -1.87
N VAL A 232 7.62 24.28 -1.18
CA VAL A 232 7.17 25.59 -1.69
C VAL A 232 8.11 26.75 -1.32
N GLY A 233 9.26 26.48 -0.70
CA GLY A 233 10.28 27.48 -0.38
C GLY A 233 10.08 28.25 0.93
N LYS A 234 9.15 27.82 1.79
CA LYS A 234 8.88 28.40 3.11
C LYS A 234 9.72 27.74 4.21
N GLU A 235 11.03 27.66 4.01
CA GLU A 235 11.93 26.91 4.89
C GLU A 235 11.94 27.46 6.33
N ALA A 236 11.92 28.78 6.50
CA ALA A 236 11.88 29.40 7.83
C ALA A 236 10.61 29.04 8.63
N GLU A 237 9.50 28.72 7.96
CA GLU A 237 8.30 28.20 8.63
C GLU A 237 8.46 26.71 8.97
N ALA A 238 9.09 25.93 8.08
CA ALA A 238 9.39 24.52 8.33
C ALA A 238 10.32 24.32 9.54
N GLU A 239 11.31 25.20 9.72
CA GLU A 239 12.24 25.16 10.84
C GLU A 239 11.54 25.25 12.21
N LYS A 240 10.40 25.94 12.28
CA LYS A 240 9.59 26.01 13.52
C LYS A 240 9.00 24.67 13.93
N LEU A 241 8.83 23.74 12.98
CA LEU A 241 8.30 22.39 13.21
C LEU A 241 9.37 21.37 13.61
N PHE A 242 10.65 21.74 13.53
CA PHE A 242 11.74 20.80 13.85
C PHE A 242 11.86 20.49 15.35
N GLY A 243 11.25 21.34 16.19
CA GLY A 243 11.18 21.16 17.64
C GLY A 243 12.57 21.12 18.30
N ALA A 244 12.60 20.71 19.57
CA ALA A 244 13.83 20.64 20.35
C ALA A 244 14.68 19.39 20.04
N THR A 245 14.04 18.29 19.60
CA THR A 245 14.69 16.97 19.46
C THR A 245 15.26 16.72 18.07
N SER A 246 15.16 17.66 17.12
CA SER A 246 15.69 17.57 15.75
C SER A 246 15.25 16.34 14.92
N SER A 247 14.39 15.48 15.48
CA SER A 247 13.96 14.22 14.87
C SER A 247 13.09 14.42 13.64
N VAL A 248 12.36 15.55 13.57
CA VAL A 248 11.60 15.95 12.38
C VAL A 248 12.56 16.41 11.28
N MET A 249 13.50 17.32 11.61
CA MET A 249 14.51 17.84 10.66
C MET A 249 15.35 16.74 10.04
N THR A 250 15.75 15.78 10.87
CA THR A 250 16.61 14.68 10.45
C THR A 250 15.82 13.51 9.90
N ASP A 251 14.55 13.65 9.51
CA ASP A 251 13.77 12.58 8.91
C ASP A 251 14.14 12.35 7.44
N ASP A 252 14.06 11.10 6.96
CA ASP A 252 14.38 10.76 5.57
C ASP A 252 13.48 11.50 4.56
N GLN A 253 12.23 11.80 4.92
CA GLN A 253 11.33 12.54 4.05
C GLN A 253 11.78 14.00 3.86
N ILE A 254 12.36 14.63 4.89
CA ILE A 254 12.95 15.98 4.78
C ILE A 254 14.17 15.95 3.86
N ILE A 255 15.04 14.94 4.03
CA ILE A 255 16.20 14.73 3.15
C ILE A 255 15.75 14.60 1.69
N ARG A 256 14.79 13.71 1.39
CA ARG A 256 14.24 13.54 0.04
C ARG A 256 13.64 14.84 -0.51
N THR A 257 13.03 15.65 0.36
CA THR A 257 12.47 16.95 -0.04
C THR A 257 13.59 17.90 -0.46
N TYR A 258 14.65 18.07 0.33
CA TYR A 258 15.81 18.90 -0.03
C TYR A 258 16.54 18.38 -1.28
N GLU A 259 16.67 17.06 -1.44
CA GLU A 259 17.22 16.45 -2.65
C GLU A 259 16.40 16.82 -3.89
N SER A 260 15.06 16.72 -3.81
CA SER A 260 14.16 17.08 -4.92
C SER A 260 14.26 18.57 -5.29
N LYS A 261 14.56 19.43 -4.31
CA LYS A 261 14.78 20.87 -4.48
C LYS A 261 16.21 21.22 -4.90
N LYS A 262 17.09 20.22 -5.08
CA LYS A 262 18.51 20.39 -5.42
C LYS A 262 19.26 21.29 -4.42
N MET A 263 19.01 21.08 -3.12
CA MET A 263 19.67 21.77 -2.00
C MET A 263 20.67 20.84 -1.29
N PRO A 264 21.81 20.50 -1.93
CA PRO A 264 22.77 19.52 -1.42
C PRO A 264 23.40 19.91 -0.08
N GLU A 265 23.57 21.20 0.19
CA GLU A 265 24.12 21.72 1.43
C GLU A 265 23.26 21.38 2.65
N LYS A 266 21.93 21.42 2.50
CA LYS A 266 20.96 21.06 3.56
C LYS A 266 21.00 19.57 3.85
N VAL A 267 21.09 18.74 2.80
CA VAL A 267 21.22 17.27 2.93
C VAL A 267 22.49 16.90 3.68
N LEU A 268 23.63 17.48 3.29
CA LEU A 268 24.91 17.23 3.96
C LEU A 268 24.87 17.67 5.43
N ALA A 269 24.27 18.82 5.73
CA ALA A 269 24.10 19.28 7.11
C ALA A 269 23.31 18.27 7.95
N ILE A 270 22.22 17.72 7.42
CA ILE A 270 21.43 16.69 8.11
C ILE A 270 22.25 15.41 8.33
N TYR A 271 23.00 14.93 7.34
CA TYR A 271 23.86 13.75 7.52
C TYR A 271 24.94 13.96 8.57
N ARG A 272 25.54 15.15 8.66
CA ARG A 272 26.49 15.49 9.72
C ARG A 272 25.84 15.49 11.10
N ILE A 273 24.61 16.00 11.23
CA ILE A 273 23.85 15.98 12.48
C ILE A 273 23.52 14.55 12.91
N ARG A 274 23.11 13.68 11.97
CA ARG A 274 22.89 12.26 12.24
C ARG A 274 24.18 11.57 12.71
N ALA A 275 25.30 11.79 12.02
CA ALA A 275 26.61 11.24 12.39
C ALA A 275 27.09 11.71 13.76
N ALA A 276 26.84 12.97 14.13
CA ALA A 276 27.17 13.51 15.44
C ALA A 276 26.30 12.93 16.57
N SER A 277 25.04 12.58 16.26
CA SER A 277 24.09 12.00 17.21
C SER A 277 24.32 10.51 17.49
N ALA A 278 24.99 9.81 16.57
CA ALA A 278 25.38 8.41 16.72
C ALA A 278 26.89 8.24 16.47
N PRO A 279 27.75 8.80 17.35
CA PRO A 279 29.18 8.92 17.08
C PRO A 279 29.89 7.57 16.93
N ASP A 280 29.35 6.49 17.49
CA ASP A 280 29.95 5.15 17.48
C ASP A 280 29.32 4.21 16.44
N ASP A 281 28.31 4.67 15.69
CA ASP A 281 27.72 3.90 14.60
C ASP A 281 28.39 4.27 13.26
N VAL A 282 29.29 3.41 12.80
CA VAL A 282 29.99 3.59 11.52
C VAL A 282 29.02 3.71 10.34
N LYS A 283 27.84 3.07 10.39
CA LYS A 283 26.85 3.12 9.30
C LYS A 283 26.22 4.52 9.16
N VAL A 284 26.14 5.25 10.26
CA VAL A 284 25.64 6.64 10.26
C VAL A 284 26.80 7.61 9.99
N ALA A 285 27.97 7.35 10.59
CA ALA A 285 29.15 8.19 10.45
C ALA A 285 29.71 8.23 9.02
N ILE A 286 29.47 7.20 8.20
CA ILE A 286 29.91 7.15 6.79
C ILE A 286 29.05 8.00 5.84
N LEU A 287 27.84 8.41 6.23
CA LEU A 287 26.86 9.07 5.35
C LEU A 287 27.40 10.35 4.65
N PRO A 288 28.16 11.25 5.31
CA PRO A 288 28.74 12.42 4.62
C PRO A 288 29.71 12.03 3.49
N GLY A 289 30.54 11.02 3.70
CA GLY A 289 31.47 10.52 2.67
C GLY A 289 30.72 9.89 1.49
N LEU A 290 29.68 9.09 1.76
CA LEU A 290 28.80 8.53 0.73
C LEU A 290 28.06 9.62 -0.05
N PHE A 291 27.63 10.68 0.65
CA PHE A 291 26.97 11.82 0.02
C PHE A 291 27.89 12.53 -0.98
N TYR A 292 29.14 12.83 -0.59
CA TYR A 292 30.11 13.45 -1.52
C TYR A 292 30.39 12.55 -2.72
N LEU A 293 30.59 11.25 -2.48
CA LEU A 293 30.84 10.27 -3.54
C LEU A 293 29.69 10.21 -4.55
N ARG A 294 28.44 10.13 -4.08
CA ARG A 294 27.23 10.12 -4.91
C ARG A 294 27.09 11.40 -5.75
N ASN A 295 27.56 12.53 -5.24
CA ASN A 295 27.55 13.81 -5.95
C ASN A 295 28.82 14.05 -6.80
N GLY A 296 29.70 13.06 -6.92
CA GLY A 296 30.91 13.11 -7.75
C GLY A 296 32.10 13.86 -7.12
N ASP A 297 31.98 14.36 -5.89
CA ASP A 297 33.06 15.02 -5.17
C ASP A 297 33.96 13.98 -4.48
N LYS A 298 34.84 13.38 -5.29
CA LYS A 298 35.75 12.32 -4.85
C LYS A 298 36.74 12.79 -3.79
N GLU A 299 37.22 14.03 -3.90
CA GLU A 299 38.22 14.58 -2.98
C GLU A 299 37.63 14.73 -1.58
N SER A 300 36.45 15.34 -1.47
CA SER A 300 35.75 15.46 -0.17
C SER A 300 35.36 14.09 0.38
N ALA A 301 34.92 13.15 -0.46
CA ALA A 301 34.62 11.79 -0.03
C ALA A 301 35.84 11.09 0.59
N ILE A 302 37.01 11.19 -0.05
CA ILE A 302 38.26 10.62 0.48
C ILE A 302 38.66 11.27 1.82
N VAL A 303 38.45 12.58 1.97
CA VAL A 303 38.70 13.28 3.23
C VAL A 303 37.81 12.72 4.35
N GLU A 304 36.50 12.58 4.10
CA GLU A 304 35.56 12.02 5.08
C GLU A 304 35.90 10.55 5.42
N PHE A 305 36.25 9.72 4.44
CA PHE A 305 36.64 8.32 4.71
C PHE A 305 37.94 8.19 5.50
N ARG A 306 38.92 9.08 5.28
CA ARG A 306 40.16 9.12 6.09
C ARG A 306 39.88 9.50 7.54
N ALA A 307 39.03 10.51 7.75
CA ALA A 307 38.61 10.90 9.10
C ALA A 307 37.87 9.75 9.80
N LEU A 308 36.98 9.07 9.08
CA LEU A 308 36.25 7.90 9.58
C LEU A 308 37.19 6.75 9.95
N LYS A 309 38.20 6.47 9.11
CA LYS A 309 39.22 5.44 9.37
C LYS A 309 39.99 5.70 10.67
N ALA A 310 40.36 6.95 10.95
CA ALA A 310 41.04 7.30 12.18
C ALA A 310 40.16 7.07 13.43
N LYS A 311 38.85 7.30 13.30
CA LYS A 311 37.88 7.12 14.38
C LYS A 311 37.47 5.65 14.59
N PHE A 312 37.49 4.84 13.52
CA PHE A 312 37.03 3.45 13.52
C PHE A 312 38.11 2.48 13.01
N PRO A 313 39.15 2.18 13.83
CA PRO A 313 40.27 1.34 13.39
C PRO A 313 39.87 -0.07 12.91
N ASN A 314 38.79 -0.62 13.46
CA ASN A 314 38.27 -1.95 13.06
C ASN A 314 37.80 -2.00 11.60
N TYR A 315 37.46 -0.84 11.01
CA TYR A 315 37.02 -0.71 9.62
C TYR A 315 38.11 -0.14 8.71
N ALA A 316 39.34 0.03 9.20
CA ALA A 316 40.41 0.70 8.47
C ALA A 316 40.73 0.02 7.13
N LYS A 317 40.70 -1.31 7.09
CA LYS A 317 40.98 -2.08 5.86
C LYS A 317 39.92 -1.85 4.79
N ASP A 318 38.64 -1.92 5.17
CA ASP A 318 37.53 -1.69 4.25
C ASP A 318 37.53 -0.25 3.73
N LEU A 319 37.82 0.71 4.61
CA LEU A 319 37.92 2.13 4.24
C LEU A 319 39.11 2.41 3.32
N ASP A 320 40.25 1.73 3.51
CA ASP A 320 41.37 1.81 2.56
C ASP A 320 40.97 1.26 1.19
N THR A 321 40.26 0.13 1.14
CA THR A 321 39.74 -0.42 -0.13
C THR A 321 38.78 0.55 -0.80
N ILE A 322 37.84 1.14 -0.06
CA ILE A 322 36.91 2.16 -0.59
C ILE A 322 37.71 3.35 -1.16
N ILE A 323 38.67 3.89 -0.40
CA ILE A 323 39.49 5.03 -0.84
C ILE A 323 40.25 4.72 -2.13
N GLU A 324 40.87 3.53 -2.24
CA GLU A 324 41.59 3.13 -3.45
C GLU A 324 40.66 2.94 -4.67
N LEU A 325 39.47 2.37 -4.47
CA LEU A 325 38.47 2.26 -5.54
C LEU A 325 38.01 3.65 -6.02
N VAL A 326 37.72 4.57 -5.09
CA VAL A 326 37.31 5.94 -5.40
C VAL A 326 38.41 6.69 -6.18
N LYS A 327 39.68 6.58 -5.76
CA LYS A 327 40.84 7.14 -6.49
C LYS A 327 40.97 6.56 -7.89
N ALA A 328 40.76 5.25 -8.04
CA ALA A 328 40.78 4.56 -9.33
C ALA A 328 39.56 4.85 -10.21
N GLY A 329 38.60 5.66 -9.73
CA GLY A 329 37.37 5.97 -10.44
C GLY A 329 36.40 4.79 -10.58
N LYS A 330 36.55 3.77 -9.73
CA LYS A 330 35.66 2.61 -9.66
C LYS A 330 34.59 2.84 -8.60
N ASP A 331 33.39 2.32 -8.83
CA ASP A 331 32.34 2.31 -7.83
C ASP A 331 32.69 1.30 -6.72
N PRO A 332 32.92 1.74 -5.46
CA PRO A 332 33.23 0.85 -4.36
C PRO A 332 32.08 -0.08 -3.94
N PHE A 333 30.86 0.15 -4.44
CA PHE A 333 29.65 -0.60 -4.09
C PHE A 333 29.02 -1.33 -5.28
N ALA A 334 29.69 -1.38 -6.44
CA ALA A 334 29.25 -2.22 -7.54
C ALA A 334 29.13 -3.68 -7.08
N GLN A 335 27.94 -4.27 -7.24
CA GLN A 335 27.74 -5.69 -6.98
C GLN A 335 28.69 -6.48 -7.89
N GLN A 336 29.55 -7.31 -7.29
CA GLN A 336 30.34 -8.31 -8.01
C GLN A 336 29.45 -9.47 -8.47
#